data_AF-A0A0L6W5N2-F1
#
_entry.id   AF-A0A0L6W5N2-F1
#
_cell.length_a   1.000
_cell.length_b   1.000
_cell.length_c   1.000
_cell.angle_alpha   90.00
_cell.angle_beta   90.00
_cell.angle_gamma   90.00
#
_symmetry.space_group_name_H-M   'P 1'
#
loop_
_entity.id
_entity.type
_entity.pdbx_description
1 polymer ?
#
loop_
_entity_poly.entity_id
_entity_poly.type
_entity_poly.pdbx_seq_one_letter_code
_entity_poly.pdbx_strand_id
1 'polypeptide(L)'
;MNRYLIKFLLGFLLLGTIMGCQSYKYPAGRDTERLFGDGKYQILKVTDDVFSLNNVETAEPIESHVYKYKEINQFIYVIGRDNGYTVLNYETGQIKKSKELKNFNQSEREKFSKMQDN
;
A
#
# COMPACT_ATOMS: atom_id res chain seq x y z
N MET A 1 40.11 -24.27 24.68
CA MET A 1 39.15 -23.57 23.79
C MET A 1 37.83 -24.34 23.82
N ASN A 2 36.77 -23.74 24.37
CA ASN A 2 35.59 -24.46 24.84
C ASN A 2 34.72 -24.95 23.66
N ARG A 3 34.57 -26.27 23.49
CA ARG A 3 33.86 -26.90 22.35
C ARG A 3 32.40 -26.44 22.19
N TYR A 4 31.81 -25.88 23.23
CA TYR A 4 30.46 -25.31 23.24
C TYR A 4 30.38 -23.92 22.60
N LEU A 5 31.45 -23.12 22.63
CA LEU A 5 31.47 -21.78 22.03
C LEU A 5 31.41 -21.84 20.49
N ILE A 6 32.08 -22.83 19.89
CA ILE A 6 32.13 -23.04 18.43
C ILE A 6 30.77 -23.50 17.90
N LYS A 7 30.05 -24.36 18.65
CA LYS A 7 28.70 -24.81 18.28
C LYS A 7 27.66 -23.70 18.42
N PHE A 8 27.81 -22.82 19.40
CA PHE A 8 26.91 -21.68 19.59
C PHE A 8 27.09 -20.62 18.49
N LEU A 9 28.32 -20.40 18.01
CA LEU A 9 28.59 -19.49 16.89
C LEU A 9 28.06 -20.02 15.55
N LEU A 10 28.12 -21.33 15.29
CA LEU A 10 27.58 -21.91 14.04
C LEU A 10 26.05 -21.90 13.98
N GLY A 11 25.35 -21.96 15.12
CA GLY A 11 23.89 -21.92 15.16
C GLY A 11 23.30 -20.55 14.78
N PHE A 12 24.05 -19.46 15.02
CA PHE A 12 23.58 -18.10 14.73
C PHE A 12 23.79 -17.69 13.27
N LEU A 13 24.73 -18.31 12.55
CA LEU A 13 25.02 -18.01 11.14
C LEU A 13 23.94 -18.56 10.18
N LEU A 14 23.13 -19.53 10.62
CA LEU A 14 22.04 -20.14 9.84
C LEU A 14 20.71 -19.39 9.93
N LEU A 15 20.59 -18.39 10.81
CA LEU A 15 19.40 -17.54 10.94
C LEU A 15 19.42 -16.32 9.98
N GLY A 16 20.48 -16.15 9.20
CA GLY A 16 20.76 -14.91 8.46
C GLY A 16 20.22 -14.79 7.03
N THR A 17 19.48 -15.76 6.48
CA THR A 17 19.12 -15.75 5.04
C THR A 17 17.65 -16.03 4.75
N ILE A 18 16.74 -15.38 5.48
CA ILE A 18 15.34 -15.26 5.04
C ILE A 18 14.96 -13.79 4.88
N MET A 19 15.85 -12.98 4.28
CA MET A 19 15.37 -11.83 3.50
C MET A 19 14.79 -12.41 2.22
N GLY A 20 13.60 -13.02 2.33
CA GLY A 20 12.85 -13.46 1.18
C GLY A 20 12.63 -12.24 0.29
N CYS A 21 13.19 -12.27 -0.91
CA CYS A 21 12.78 -11.35 -1.97
C CYS A 21 11.28 -11.57 -2.11
N GLN A 22 10.47 -10.63 -1.60
CA GLN A 22 9.03 -10.80 -1.54
C GLN A 22 8.52 -10.78 -2.97
N SER A 23 8.25 -11.97 -3.51
CA SER A 23 7.71 -12.12 -4.85
C SER A 23 6.24 -11.74 -4.78
N TYR A 24 5.91 -10.56 -5.31
CA TYR A 24 4.54 -10.14 -5.49
C TYR A 24 3.90 -11.01 -6.58
N LYS A 25 2.66 -11.47 -6.33
CA LYS A 25 1.84 -12.14 -7.36
C LYS A 25 1.67 -11.20 -8.57
N TYR A 26 1.55 -9.90 -8.28
CA TYR A 26 1.45 -8.84 -9.26
C TYR A 26 2.68 -7.93 -9.16
N PRO A 27 3.71 -8.16 -9.99
CA PRO A 27 4.95 -7.39 -9.90
C PRO A 27 4.74 -5.92 -10.33
N ALA A 28 5.63 -5.05 -9.87
CA ALA A 28 5.71 -3.68 -10.36
C ALA A 28 6.09 -3.64 -11.85
N GLY A 29 5.43 -2.76 -12.59
CA GLY A 29 5.80 -2.36 -13.95
C GLY A 29 6.64 -1.08 -13.95
N ARG A 30 6.96 -0.58 -15.15
CA ARG A 30 7.71 0.67 -15.35
C ARG A 30 7.06 1.87 -14.64
N ASP A 31 5.74 1.93 -14.69
CA ASP A 31 4.96 3.07 -14.22
C ASP A 31 4.45 2.87 -12.78
N THR A 32 4.85 1.79 -12.11
CA THR A 32 4.43 1.53 -10.74
C THR A 32 5.20 2.42 -9.76
N GLU A 33 4.49 3.31 -9.09
CA GLU A 33 5.01 4.15 -8.01
C GLU A 33 4.99 3.40 -6.67
N ARG A 34 3.92 2.63 -6.42
CA ARG A 34 3.76 1.87 -5.17
C ARG A 34 2.90 0.63 -5.34
N LEU A 35 3.29 -0.44 -4.64
CA LEU A 35 2.57 -1.71 -4.52
C LEU A 35 1.93 -1.83 -3.13
N PHE A 36 0.77 -2.47 -3.05
CA PHE A 36 0.11 -2.83 -1.79
C PHE A 36 -0.36 -4.29 -1.80
N GLY A 37 -0.40 -4.92 -0.62
CA GLY A 37 -0.75 -6.35 -0.49
C GLY A 37 0.22 -7.27 -1.24
N ASP A 38 -0.32 -8.14 -2.09
CA ASP A 38 0.44 -9.00 -3.01
C ASP A 38 0.75 -8.32 -4.35
N GLY A 39 0.62 -7.00 -4.39
CA GLY A 39 0.83 -6.15 -5.56
C GLY A 39 -0.43 -5.92 -6.40
N LYS A 40 -1.57 -6.53 -6.02
CA LYS A 40 -2.85 -6.39 -6.74
C LYS A 40 -3.31 -4.94 -6.84
N TYR A 41 -3.05 -4.14 -5.81
CA TYR A 41 -3.38 -2.72 -5.80
C TYR A 41 -2.12 -1.90 -5.98
N GLN A 42 -2.14 -0.95 -6.90
CA GLN A 42 -0.97 -0.17 -7.25
C GLN A 42 -1.30 1.31 -7.44
N ILE A 43 -0.40 2.19 -6.98
CA ILE A 43 -0.33 3.55 -7.51
C ILE A 43 0.49 3.50 -8.79
N LEU A 44 -0.11 3.89 -9.91
CA LEU A 44 0.53 3.96 -11.21
C LEU A 44 0.67 5.41 -11.64
N LYS A 45 1.83 5.76 -12.18
CA LYS A 45 2.09 7.02 -12.85
C LYS A 45 1.45 7.01 -14.23
N VAL A 46 0.47 7.87 -14.47
CA VAL A 46 -0.22 8.00 -15.76
C VAL A 46 0.47 9.04 -16.63
N THR A 47 0.84 10.17 -16.03
CA THR A 47 1.70 11.22 -16.61
C THR A 47 2.67 11.72 -15.55
N ASP A 48 3.49 12.74 -15.85
CA ASP A 48 4.45 13.27 -14.87
C ASP A 48 3.83 13.72 -13.55
N ASP A 49 2.60 14.24 -13.57
CA ASP A 49 1.92 14.79 -12.40
C ASP A 49 0.59 14.08 -12.06
N VAL A 50 0.24 13.02 -12.80
CA VAL A 50 -1.03 12.30 -12.61
C VAL A 50 -0.75 10.87 -12.18
N PHE A 51 -1.28 10.51 -11.02
CA PHE A 51 -1.25 9.16 -10.48
C PHE A 51 -2.66 8.57 -10.42
N SER A 52 -2.75 7.25 -10.56
CA SER A 52 -4.00 6.50 -10.43
C SER A 52 -3.84 5.35 -9.44
N LEU A 53 -4.87 5.07 -8.65
CA LEU A 53 -4.97 3.85 -7.85
C LEU A 53 -5.73 2.80 -8.66
N ASN A 54 -5.10 1.66 -8.92
CA ASN A 54 -5.65 0.62 -9.77
C ASN A 54 -5.74 -0.73 -9.04
N ASN A 55 -6.72 -1.53 -9.43
CA ASN A 55 -6.68 -2.97 -9.24
C ASN A 55 -6.12 -3.60 -10.52
N VAL A 56 -4.86 -4.03 -10.51
CA VAL A 56 -4.20 -4.54 -11.71
C VAL A 56 -4.69 -5.93 -12.13
N GLU A 57 -5.34 -6.67 -11.23
CA GLU A 57 -5.98 -7.95 -11.56
C GLU A 57 -7.19 -7.74 -12.48
N THR A 58 -7.98 -6.68 -12.25
CA THR A 58 -9.16 -6.38 -13.07
C THR A 58 -8.89 -5.32 -14.15
N ALA A 59 -7.72 -4.71 -14.14
CA ALA A 59 -7.37 -3.57 -14.99
C ALA A 59 -8.33 -2.36 -14.84
N GLU A 60 -8.98 -2.23 -13.68
CA GLU A 60 -9.92 -1.15 -13.41
C GLU A 60 -9.30 -0.09 -12.49
N PRO A 61 -9.39 1.21 -12.85
CA PRO A 61 -9.00 2.28 -11.97
C PRO A 61 -10.01 2.41 -10.82
N ILE A 62 -9.51 2.43 -9.59
CA ILE A 62 -10.29 2.74 -8.40
C ILE A 62 -10.43 4.26 -8.26
N GLU A 63 -9.35 4.99 -8.54
CA GLU A 63 -9.29 6.46 -8.59
C GLU A 63 -8.31 6.85 -9.70
N SER A 64 -8.77 7.58 -10.72
CA SER A 64 -7.93 7.91 -11.88
C SER A 64 -7.03 9.12 -11.62
N HIS A 65 -7.35 9.92 -10.60
CA HIS A 65 -6.62 11.14 -10.23
C HIS A 65 -6.37 11.18 -8.74
N VAL A 66 -5.32 10.50 -8.30
CA VAL A 66 -4.84 10.51 -6.93
C VAL A 66 -4.08 11.81 -6.67
N TYR A 67 -4.60 12.63 -5.76
CA TYR A 67 -3.93 13.86 -5.30
C TYR A 67 -3.00 13.57 -4.12
N LYS A 68 -3.51 12.84 -3.13
CA LYS A 68 -2.75 12.39 -1.96
C LYS A 68 -3.16 10.98 -1.60
N TYR A 69 -2.22 10.19 -1.12
CA TYR A 69 -2.52 8.88 -0.56
C TYR A 69 -1.67 8.61 0.67
N LYS A 70 -2.15 7.72 1.54
CA LYS A 70 -1.41 7.23 2.70
C LYS A 70 -1.79 5.81 3.01
N GLU A 71 -0.78 4.98 3.22
CA GLU A 71 -0.94 3.63 3.75
C GLU A 71 -0.92 3.65 5.28
N ILE A 72 -1.89 2.99 5.90
CA ILE A 72 -1.97 2.80 7.35
C ILE A 72 -2.47 1.38 7.60
N ASN A 73 -1.58 0.49 8.06
CA ASN A 73 -1.84 -0.94 8.15
C ASN A 73 -2.34 -1.48 6.80
N GLN A 74 -3.38 -2.32 6.78
CA GLN A 74 -3.95 -2.87 5.55
C GLN A 74 -4.78 -1.89 4.69
N PHE A 75 -4.83 -0.62 5.07
CA PHE A 75 -5.70 0.37 4.45
C PHE A 75 -4.93 1.42 3.66
N ILE A 76 -5.47 1.77 2.50
CA ILE A 76 -5.03 2.89 1.67
C ILE A 76 -6.10 3.97 1.77
N TYR A 77 -5.69 5.12 2.27
CA TYR A 77 -6.48 6.34 2.30
C TYR A 77 -6.07 7.17 1.10
N VAL A 78 -7.03 7.54 0.25
CA VAL A 78 -6.79 8.33 -0.96
C VAL A 78 -7.70 9.54 -0.96
N ILE A 79 -7.11 10.70 -1.24
CA ILE A 79 -7.80 11.92 -1.64
C ILE A 79 -7.59 12.04 -3.15
N GLY A 80 -8.68 12.03 -3.90
CA GLY A 80 -8.65 12.04 -5.36
C GLY A 80 -9.71 12.93 -5.96
N ARG A 81 -9.55 13.28 -7.24
CA ARG A 81 -10.48 14.17 -7.93
C ARG A 81 -11.81 13.47 -8.21
N ASP A 82 -11.79 12.20 -8.60
CA ASP A 82 -12.96 11.50 -9.14
C ASP A 82 -13.91 11.08 -8.02
N ASN A 83 -13.39 10.59 -6.89
CA ASN A 83 -14.21 10.12 -5.77
C ASN A 83 -14.19 11.03 -4.54
N GLY A 84 -13.29 12.01 -4.49
CA GLY A 84 -13.07 12.84 -3.29
C GLY A 84 -12.23 12.08 -2.27
N TYR A 85 -12.84 11.16 -1.53
CA TYR A 85 -12.19 10.34 -0.52
C TYR A 85 -12.44 8.86 -0.78
N THR A 86 -11.38 8.05 -0.72
CA THR A 86 -11.44 6.60 -0.86
C THR A 86 -10.68 5.92 0.27
N VAL A 87 -11.28 4.90 0.87
CA VAL A 87 -10.62 3.95 1.77
C VAL A 87 -10.68 2.58 1.12
N LEU A 88 -9.52 1.97 0.88
CA LEU A 88 -9.38 0.62 0.36
C LEU A 88 -8.69 -0.25 1.39
N ASN A 89 -9.29 -1.38 1.76
CA ASN A 89 -8.61 -2.45 2.48
C ASN A 89 -8.01 -3.41 1.45
N TYR A 90 -6.69 -3.50 1.35
CA TYR A 90 -6.04 -4.34 0.33
C TYR A 90 -6.00 -5.84 0.70
N GLU A 91 -6.28 -6.22 1.95
CA GLU A 91 -6.42 -7.62 2.36
C GLU A 91 -7.77 -8.19 1.95
N THR A 92 -8.85 -7.41 2.10
CA THR A 92 -10.22 -7.86 1.83
C THR A 92 -10.77 -7.39 0.49
N GLY A 93 -10.12 -6.40 -0.14
CA GLY A 93 -10.59 -5.73 -1.34
C GLY A 93 -11.80 -4.82 -1.13
N GLN A 94 -12.21 -4.58 0.12
CA GLN A 94 -13.32 -3.68 0.43
C GLN A 94 -12.94 -2.23 0.12
N ILE A 95 -13.83 -1.54 -0.60
CA ILE A 95 -13.64 -0.16 -1.02
C ILE A 95 -14.82 0.69 -0.57
N LYS A 96 -14.53 1.80 0.10
CA LYS A 96 -15.49 2.83 0.48
C LYS A 96 -15.10 4.14 -0.18
N LYS A 97 -16.03 4.74 -0.92
CA LYS A 97 -15.83 6.00 -1.67
C LYS A 97 -16.90 7.01 -1.30
N SER A 98 -16.55 8.28 -1.20
CA SER A 98 -17.52 9.37 -1.05
C SER A 98 -16.86 10.72 -1.30
N LYS A 99 -17.59 11.63 -1.96
CA LYS A 99 -17.19 13.03 -2.12
C LYS A 99 -17.19 13.81 -0.81
N GLU A 100 -17.99 13.37 0.16
CA GLU A 100 -18.19 14.08 1.42
C GLU A 100 -17.50 13.33 2.56
N LEU A 101 -16.65 14.05 3.31
CA LEU A 101 -15.87 13.50 4.43
C LEU A 101 -16.76 13.00 5.58
N LYS A 102 -17.94 13.61 5.78
CA LYS A 102 -18.90 13.23 6.84
C LYS A 102 -19.43 11.79 6.71
N ASN A 103 -19.32 11.18 5.52
CA ASN A 103 -19.76 9.79 5.28
C ASN A 103 -18.74 8.75 5.78
N PHE A 104 -17.58 9.20 6.26
CA PHE A 104 -16.57 8.36 6.90
C PHE A 104 -16.73 8.37 8.42
N ASN A 105 -16.28 7.30 9.09
CA ASN A 105 -16.30 7.24 10.55
C ASN A 105 -15.26 8.22 11.14
N GLN A 106 -15.34 8.50 12.44
CA GLN A 106 -14.46 9.51 13.05
C GLN A 106 -12.97 9.23 12.85
N SER A 107 -12.53 7.98 13.04
CA SER A 107 -11.11 7.61 12.85
C SER A 107 -10.65 7.80 11.40
N GLU A 108 -11.48 7.46 10.42
CA GLU A 108 -11.20 7.69 9.00
C GLU A 108 -11.10 9.20 8.69
N ARG A 109 -12.03 10.00 9.23
CA ARG A 109 -12.03 11.46 9.04
C ARG A 109 -10.76 12.10 9.57
N GLU A 110 -10.32 11.71 10.77
CA GLU A 110 -9.08 12.21 11.37
C GLU A 110 -7.84 11.89 10.53
N LYS A 111 -7.81 10.72 9.88
CA LYS A 111 -6.71 10.34 8.97
C LYS A 111 -6.71 11.21 7.72
N PHE A 112 -7.87 11.46 7.12
CA PHE A 112 -7.98 12.36 5.97
C PHE A 112 -7.63 13.80 6.32
N SER A 113 -8.09 14.34 7.45
CA SER A 113 -7.72 15.69 7.90
C SER A 113 -6.20 15.83 8.05
N LYS A 114 -5.54 14.86 8.69
CA LYS A 114 -4.07 14.82 8.79
C LYS A 114 -3.37 14.78 7.43
N MET A 115 -3.98 14.20 6.40
CA MET A 115 -3.42 14.20 5.05
C MET A 115 -3.59 15.56 4.34
N GLN A 116 -4.62 16.33 4.71
CA GLN A 116 -4.88 17.65 4.13
C GLN A 116 -3.97 18.72 4.71
N ASP A 117 -3.62 18.61 6.00
CA ASP A 117 -2.81 19.60 6.73
C ASP A 117 -1.29 19.54 6.42
N ASN A 118 -0.81 18.44 5.83
CA ASN A 118 0.60 18.26 5.40
C ASN A 118 0.77 18.54 3.91
#